data_AF-A0A453K6Y8-F1
#
_entry.id   AF-A0A453K6Y8-F1
#
_cell.length_a   1.000
_cell.length_b   1.000
_cell.length_c   1.000
_cell.angle_alpha   90.00
_cell.angle_beta   90.00
_cell.angle_gamma   90.00
#
_symmetry.space_group_name_H-M   'P 1'
#
loop_
_entity.id
_entity.type
_entity.pdbx_description
1 polymer ?
#
loop_
_entity_poly.entity_id
_entity_poly.type
_entity_poly.pdbx_seq_one_letter_code
_entity_poly.pdbx_strand_id
1 'polypeptide(L)'
;LEILHWFESTSKRLFLVCRSASKERREESERTKWALVMSEFAPICIYLVISPLVCLIPLGVPFPFPSNSSTYLEKLSAYECGSDPSGDAKSRFDIRFYPVPILFIIPDPEVTFSFPWAVPPNKIDLFGSGP
;
A
#
# COMPACT_ATOMS: atom_id res chain seq x y z
N LEU A 1 34.92 27.21 47.11
CA LEU A 1 34.99 26.64 45.74
C LEU A 1 34.31 25.27 45.64
N GLU A 2 34.56 24.34 46.57
CA GLU A 2 33.93 22.99 46.65
C GLU A 2 32.39 22.98 46.49
N ILE A 3 31.67 23.88 47.17
CA ILE A 3 30.19 23.89 47.20
C ILE A 3 29.60 24.30 45.83
N LEU A 4 30.26 25.21 45.10
CA LEU A 4 29.81 25.63 43.76
C LEU A 4 30.02 24.52 42.73
N HIS A 5 31.15 23.80 42.81
CA HIS A 5 31.42 22.65 41.94
C HIS A 5 30.44 21.49 42.21
N TRP A 6 30.05 21.29 43.47
CA TRP A 6 29.03 20.33 43.86
C TRP A 6 27.63 20.68 43.34
N PHE A 7 27.23 21.96 43.43
CA PHE A 7 25.95 22.45 42.91
C PHE A 7 25.83 22.31 41.39
N GLU A 8 26.90 22.65 40.66
CA GLU A 8 26.93 22.54 39.20
C GLU A 8 26.93 21.08 38.72
N SER A 9 27.63 20.18 39.42
CA SER A 9 27.65 18.74 39.13
C SER A 9 26.28 18.09 39.37
N THR A 10 25.60 18.47 40.45
CA THR A 10 24.27 17.94 40.79
C THR A 10 23.20 18.42 39.81
N SER A 11 23.27 19.70 39.40
CA SER A 11 22.37 20.26 38.39
C SER A 11 22.52 19.57 37.02
N LYS A 12 23.76 19.31 36.58
CA LYS A 12 24.03 18.56 35.35
C LYS A 12 23.50 17.13 35.41
N ARG A 13 23.64 16.44 36.55
CA ARG A 13 23.07 15.09 36.77
C ARG A 13 21.56 15.10 36.74
N LEU A 14 20.92 16.05 37.42
CA LEU A 14 19.47 16.16 37.44
C LEU A 14 18.92 16.48 36.04
N PHE A 15 19.59 17.35 35.28
CA PHE A 15 19.23 17.67 33.90
C PHE A 15 19.37 16.46 32.97
N LEU A 16 20.44 15.66 33.11
CA LEU A 16 20.61 14.42 32.34
C LEU A 16 19.56 13.37 32.69
N VAL A 17 19.21 13.21 33.97
CA VAL A 17 18.15 12.29 34.41
C VAL A 17 16.78 12.74 33.88
N CYS A 18 16.43 14.02 34.02
CA CYS A 18 15.19 14.56 33.45
C CYS A 18 15.14 14.44 31.92
N ARG A 19 16.26 14.66 31.24
CA ARG A 19 16.37 14.50 29.78
C ARG A 19 16.23 13.03 29.36
N SER A 20 16.81 12.10 30.12
CA SER A 20 16.66 10.65 29.88
C SER A 20 15.22 10.20 30.09
N ALA A 21 14.59 10.61 31.19
CA ALA A 21 13.19 10.29 31.49
C ALA A 21 12.20 10.92 30.49
N SER A 22 12.52 12.10 29.92
CA SER A 22 11.72 12.71 28.86
C SER A 22 11.91 12.00 27.51
N LYS A 23 13.13 11.54 27.21
CA LYS A 23 13.42 10.76 26.01
C LYS A 23 12.70 9.41 26.03
N GLU A 24 12.73 8.71 27.16
CA GLU A 24 12.07 7.42 27.35
C GLU A 24 10.54 7.51 27.21
N ARG A 25 9.91 8.53 27.81
CA ARG A 25 8.47 8.80 27.61
C ARG A 25 8.11 9.13 26.17
N ARG A 26 9.00 9.80 25.43
CA ARG A 26 8.77 10.15 24.02
C ARG A 26 8.87 8.90 23.15
N GLU A 27 9.85 8.04 23.40
CA GLU A 27 10.00 6.75 22.71
C GLU A 27 8.83 5.80 23.01
N GLU A 28 8.32 5.80 24.24
CA GLU A 28 7.13 5.03 24.63
C GLU A 28 5.83 5.56 23.99
N SER A 29 5.68 6.89 23.90
CA SER A 29 4.57 7.52 23.17
C SER A 29 4.64 7.27 21.65
N GLU A 30 5.83 7.30 21.06
CA GLU A 30 6.01 6.96 19.64
C GLU A 30 5.69 5.48 19.40
N ARG A 31 6.13 4.56 20.28
CA ARG A 31 5.78 3.13 20.17
C ARG A 31 4.27 2.89 20.22
N THR A 32 3.56 3.56 21.13
CA THR A 32 2.10 3.39 21.25
C THR A 32 1.35 3.99 20.07
N LYS A 33 1.84 5.09 19.48
CA LYS A 33 1.30 5.62 18.21
C LYS A 33 1.44 4.62 17.07
N TRP A 34 2.63 4.08 16.84
CA TRP A 34 2.85 3.12 15.76
C TRP A 34 2.04 1.83 15.97
N ALA A 35 1.90 1.37 17.22
CA ALA A 35 1.06 0.21 17.54
C ALA A 35 -0.43 0.48 17.25
N LEU A 36 -0.94 1.67 17.57
CA LEU A 36 -2.33 2.04 17.33
C LEU A 36 -2.60 2.20 15.82
N VAL A 37 -1.70 2.85 15.09
CA VAL A 37 -1.78 2.98 13.63
C VAL A 37 -1.78 1.60 12.97
N MET A 38 -0.91 0.67 13.39
CA MET A 38 -0.89 -0.68 12.84
C MET A 38 -2.15 -1.49 13.16
N SER A 39 -2.80 -1.22 14.30
CA SER A 39 -4.09 -1.84 14.65
C SER A 39 -5.22 -1.40 13.72
N GLU A 40 -5.22 -0.15 13.23
CA GLU A 40 -6.22 0.34 12.26
C GLU A 40 -6.09 -0.34 10.89
N PHE A 41 -4.87 -0.76 10.51
CA PHE A 41 -4.63 -1.48 9.25
C PHE A 41 -4.88 -2.99 9.34
N ALA A 42 -4.98 -3.55 10.55
CA ALA A 42 -5.26 -4.98 10.76
C ALA A 42 -6.48 -5.52 9.97
N PRO A 43 -7.67 -4.86 9.97
CA PRO A 43 -8.81 -5.34 9.18
C PRO A 43 -8.52 -5.34 7.68
N ILE A 44 -7.80 -4.34 7.17
CA ILE A 44 -7.46 -4.23 5.73
C ILE A 44 -6.58 -5.41 5.31
N CYS A 45 -5.56 -5.74 6.10
CA CYS A 45 -4.71 -6.91 5.84
C CYS A 45 -5.50 -8.23 5.88
N ILE A 46 -6.45 -8.35 6.81
CA ILE A 46 -7.31 -9.54 6.92
C ILE A 46 -8.19 -9.70 5.65
N TYR A 47 -8.81 -8.62 5.17
CA TYR A 47 -9.60 -8.66 3.93
C TYR A 47 -8.77 -9.02 2.70
N LEU A 48 -7.53 -8.52 2.61
CA LEU A 48 -6.61 -8.86 1.52
C LEU A 48 -6.21 -10.34 1.48
N VAL A 49 -6.28 -11.05 2.62
CA VAL A 49 -6.02 -12.50 2.68
C VAL A 49 -7.29 -13.30 2.43
N ILE A 50 -8.43 -12.87 2.97
CA ILE A 50 -9.70 -13.58 2.81
C ILE A 50 -10.21 -13.52 1.37
N SER A 51 -10.08 -12.38 0.68
CA SER A 51 -10.55 -12.20 -0.70
C SER A 51 -9.97 -13.23 -1.69
N PRO A 52 -8.64 -13.42 -1.80
CA PRO A 52 -8.08 -14.43 -2.69
C PRO A 52 -8.44 -15.85 -2.23
N LEU A 53 -8.56 -16.12 -0.93
CA LEU A 53 -9.03 -17.43 -0.45
C LEU A 53 -10.43 -17.74 -0.99
N VAL A 54 -11.36 -16.79 -0.90
CA VAL A 54 -12.73 -16.96 -1.41
C VAL A 54 -12.76 -17.12 -2.93
N CYS A 55 -11.86 -16.48 -3.68
CA CYS A 55 -11.71 -16.70 -5.13
C CYS A 55 -11.06 -18.05 -5.47
N LEU A 56 -10.03 -18.47 -4.73
CA LEU A 56 -9.25 -19.65 -5.04
C LEU A 56 -9.95 -20.95 -4.63
N ILE A 57 -10.77 -20.93 -3.58
CA ILE A 57 -11.50 -22.13 -3.12
C ILE A 57 -12.40 -22.69 -4.24
N PRO A 58 -13.31 -21.93 -4.87
CA PRO A 58 -14.14 -22.44 -5.97
C PRO A 58 -13.36 -22.78 -7.24
N LEU A 59 -12.19 -22.15 -7.46
CA LEU A 59 -11.31 -22.49 -8.59
C LEU A 59 -10.53 -23.78 -8.35
N GLY A 60 -10.22 -24.10 -7.08
CA GLY A 60 -9.49 -25.31 -6.68
C GLY A 60 -10.39 -26.53 -6.45
N VAL A 61 -11.63 -26.34 -6.04
CA VAL A 61 -12.62 -27.43 -5.80
C VAL A 61 -12.82 -28.36 -7.01
N PRO A 62 -12.81 -27.89 -8.27
CA PRO A 62 -12.94 -28.75 -9.45
C PRO A 62 -11.68 -29.56 -9.78
N PHE A 63 -10.51 -29.17 -9.25
CA PHE A 63 -9.22 -29.83 -9.56
C PHE A 63 -9.13 -31.30 -9.07
N PRO A 64 -9.54 -31.66 -7.84
CA PRO A 64 -9.52 -33.05 -7.36
C PRO A 64 -10.65 -33.93 -7.93
N PHE A 65 -11.66 -33.35 -8.59
CA PHE A 65 -12.74 -34.10 -9.25
C PHE A 65 -12.66 -33.94 -10.77
N PRO A 66 -11.64 -34.52 -11.44
CA PRO A 66 -11.57 -34.47 -12.89
C PRO A 66 -12.74 -35.26 -13.48
N SER A 67 -13.70 -34.55 -14.07
CA SER A 67 -14.59 -35.15 -15.04
C SER A 67 -13.73 -35.60 -16.22
N ASN A 68 -13.61 -36.90 -16.45
CA ASN A 68 -12.78 -37.56 -17.48
C ASN A 68 -13.20 -37.23 -18.95
N SER A 69 -13.82 -36.08 -19.19
CA SER A 69 -14.29 -35.60 -20.49
C SER A 69 -13.28 -34.70 -21.21
N SER A 70 -12.09 -34.46 -20.65
CA SER A 70 -11.06 -33.54 -21.19
C SER A 70 -10.03 -34.20 -22.12
N THR A 71 -10.11 -35.51 -22.33
CA THR A 71 -9.08 -36.27 -23.08
C THR A 71 -9.25 -36.21 -24.61
N TYR A 72 -10.36 -35.67 -25.11
CA TYR A 72 -10.62 -35.61 -26.54
C TYR A 72 -9.98 -34.36 -27.16
N LEU A 73 -9.18 -34.53 -28.22
CA LEU A 73 -8.42 -33.47 -28.89
C LEU A 73 -9.29 -32.27 -29.32
N GLU A 74 -10.52 -32.51 -29.74
CA GLU A 74 -11.49 -31.46 -30.16
C GLU A 74 -11.91 -30.52 -29.01
N LYS A 75 -11.84 -30.97 -27.75
CA LYS A 75 -12.16 -30.14 -26.59
C LYS A 75 -10.98 -29.27 -26.16
N LEU A 76 -9.77 -29.61 -26.59
CA LEU A 76 -8.51 -28.91 -26.29
C LEU A 76 -8.09 -27.96 -27.42
N SER A 77 -8.67 -28.10 -28.63
CA SER A 77 -8.46 -27.17 -29.73
C SER A 77 -9.16 -25.83 -29.51
N ALA A 78 -8.57 -24.76 -30.03
CA ALA A 78 -9.19 -23.43 -30.03
C ALA A 78 -10.53 -23.45 -30.78
N TYR A 79 -11.55 -22.77 -30.25
CA TYR A 79 -12.87 -22.72 -30.86
C TYR A 79 -12.89 -21.76 -32.06
N GLU A 80 -13.04 -22.30 -33.28
CA GLU A 80 -13.05 -21.52 -34.53
C GLU A 80 -14.20 -21.87 -35.49
N CYS A 81 -15.38 -22.22 -34.96
CA CYS A 81 -16.57 -22.55 -35.77
C CYS A 81 -16.40 -23.84 -36.63
N GLY A 82 -15.71 -24.86 -36.10
CA GLY A 82 -15.60 -26.18 -36.74
C GLY A 82 -14.49 -26.33 -37.79
N SER A 83 -13.58 -25.36 -37.89
CA SER A 83 -12.37 -25.43 -38.72
C SER A 83 -11.12 -25.43 -37.83
N ASP A 84 -10.03 -26.05 -38.31
CA ASP A 84 -8.73 -26.00 -37.62
C ASP A 84 -8.21 -24.56 -37.59
N PRO A 85 -7.65 -24.08 -36.46
CA PRO A 85 -7.18 -22.71 -36.33
C PRO A 85 -6.05 -22.42 -37.32
N SER A 86 -6.38 -21.78 -38.43
CA SER A 86 -5.45 -21.46 -39.51
C SER A 86 -5.03 -20.00 -39.42
N GLY A 87 -4.04 -19.71 -38.57
CA GLY A 87 -3.46 -18.38 -38.44
C GLY A 87 -2.34 -18.30 -37.40
N ASP A 88 -1.34 -17.45 -37.63
CA ASP A 88 -0.34 -17.12 -36.62
C ASP A 88 -1.02 -16.24 -35.54
N ALA A 89 -0.94 -16.65 -34.27
CA ALA A 89 -1.53 -15.93 -33.13
C ALA A 89 -0.90 -14.55 -32.88
N LYS A 90 0.12 -14.16 -33.67
CA LYS A 90 0.83 -12.87 -33.63
C LYS A 90 0.20 -11.83 -34.55
N SER A 91 -1.12 -11.67 -34.50
CA SER A 91 -1.77 -10.55 -35.16
C SER A 91 -1.29 -9.23 -34.53
N ARG A 92 -0.93 -8.27 -35.36
CA ARG A 92 -0.61 -6.91 -34.90
C ARG A 92 -1.90 -6.28 -34.43
N PHE A 93 -2.06 -6.17 -33.11
CA PHE A 93 -3.16 -5.39 -32.54
C PHE A 93 -3.09 -3.95 -33.06
N ASP A 94 -4.22 -3.42 -33.52
CA ASP A 94 -4.29 -2.07 -34.06
C ASP A 94 -3.82 -1.02 -33.04
N ILE A 95 -3.22 0.06 -33.55
CA ILE A 95 -2.81 1.23 -32.75
C ILE A 95 -3.99 1.85 -31.97
N ARG A 96 -5.22 1.56 -32.36
CA ARG A 96 -6.48 2.07 -31.78
C ARG A 96 -6.69 1.68 -30.32
N PHE A 97 -6.02 0.64 -29.82
CA PHE A 97 -6.14 0.19 -28.42
C PHE A 97 -5.16 0.89 -27.46
N TYR A 98 -4.14 1.58 -27.96
CA TYR A 98 -3.12 2.25 -27.15
C TYR A 98 -3.59 3.54 -26.47
N PRO A 99 -4.50 4.36 -27.04
CA PRO A 99 -4.94 5.59 -26.38
C PRO A 99 -5.63 5.35 -25.04
N VAL A 100 -6.33 4.22 -24.85
CA VAL A 100 -7.07 3.90 -23.61
C VAL A 100 -6.15 3.78 -22.39
N PRO A 101 -5.10 2.92 -22.38
CA PRO A 101 -4.19 2.83 -21.25
C PRO A 101 -3.32 4.08 -21.08
N ILE A 102 -2.95 4.77 -22.16
CA ILE A 102 -2.15 6.01 -22.09
C ILE A 102 -2.96 7.14 -21.43
N LEU A 103 -4.27 7.23 -21.73
CA LEU A 103 -5.15 8.19 -21.08
C LEU A 103 -5.38 7.88 -19.59
N PHE A 104 -5.19 6.64 -19.15
CA PHE A 104 -5.24 6.28 -17.72
C PHE A 104 -3.91 6.58 -17.02
N ILE A 105 -2.76 6.31 -17.68
CA ILE A 105 -1.44 6.43 -17.05
C ILE A 105 -0.95 7.87 -16.88
N ILE A 106 -1.34 8.78 -17.77
CA ILE A 106 -0.86 10.18 -17.75
C ILE A 106 -1.51 10.99 -16.60
N PRO A 107 -2.84 10.96 -16.38
CA PRO A 107 -3.47 11.76 -15.32
C PRO A 107 -3.33 11.17 -13.91
N ASP A 108 -3.08 9.86 -13.78
CA ASP A 108 -2.94 9.19 -12.47
C ASP A 108 -1.89 9.85 -11.54
N PRO A 109 -0.66 10.18 -12.00
CA PRO A 109 0.29 10.95 -11.20
C PRO A 109 -0.10 12.42 -11.01
N GLU A 110 -0.86 13.04 -11.93
CA GLU A 110 -1.31 14.44 -11.80
C GLU A 110 -2.28 14.61 -10.63
N VAL A 111 -3.17 13.64 -10.39
CA VAL A 111 -4.08 13.64 -9.24
C VAL A 111 -3.30 13.54 -7.93
N THR A 112 -2.27 12.70 -7.88
CA THR A 112 -1.40 12.56 -6.70
C THR A 112 -0.64 13.86 -6.41
N PHE A 113 -0.18 14.57 -7.46
CA PHE A 113 0.48 15.86 -7.33
C PHE A 113 -0.48 16.98 -6.91
N SER A 114 -1.77 16.89 -7.25
CA SER A 114 -2.79 17.86 -6.84
C SER A 114 -3.27 17.68 -5.38
N PHE A 115 -3.09 16.49 -4.80
CA PHE A 115 -3.55 16.17 -3.44
C PHE A 115 -3.08 17.14 -2.34
N PRO A 116 -1.80 17.61 -2.29
CA PRO A 116 -1.35 18.58 -1.30
C PRO A 116 -2.09 19.92 -1.35
N TRP A 117 -2.65 20.28 -2.51
CA TRP A 117 -3.40 21.52 -2.70
C TRP A 117 -4.90 21.35 -2.35
N ALA A 118 -5.41 20.12 -2.37
CA ALA A 118 -6.78 19.78 -1.96
C ALA A 118 -6.92 19.60 -0.44
N VAL A 119 -5.82 19.28 0.27
CA VAL A 119 -5.80 19.21 1.72
C VAL A 119 -5.72 20.63 2.29
N PRO A 120 -6.64 21.05 3.18
CA PRO A 120 -6.61 22.39 3.74
C PRO A 120 -5.29 22.60 4.52
N PRO A 121 -4.52 23.64 4.19
CA PRO A 121 -3.32 23.96 4.94
C PRO A 121 -3.72 24.40 6.35
N ASN A 122 -3.27 23.66 7.35
CA ASN A 122 -3.66 23.86 8.75
C ASN A 122 -2.88 25.04 9.38
N LYS A 123 -2.90 26.22 8.72
CA LYS A 123 -2.12 27.48 8.90
C LYS A 123 -1.06 27.71 7.82
N ILE A 124 -1.50 28.13 6.64
CA ILE A 124 -0.67 29.05 5.84
C ILE A 124 -1.42 30.38 5.77
N ASP A 125 -0.89 31.39 6.42
CA ASP A 125 -1.27 32.76 6.10
C ASP A 125 -0.85 32.99 4.65
N LEU A 126 -1.83 33.19 3.76
CA LEU A 126 -1.63 33.35 2.32
C LEU A 126 -0.75 34.58 1.98
N PHE A 127 -0.58 35.45 2.96
CA PHE A 127 0.39 36.53 3.03
C PHE A 127 1.03 36.38 4.41
N GLY A 128 2.36 36.29 4.51
CA GLY A 128 3.08 36.08 5.77
C GLY A 128 2.99 37.23 6.78
N SER A 129 1.79 37.72 7.06
CA SER A 129 1.44 38.68 8.11
C SER A 129 0.54 37.97 9.11
N GLY A 130 1.14 37.17 9.98
CA GLY A 130 0.55 36.90 11.29
C GLY A 130 0.80 38.11 12.22
N PRO A 131 -0.03 38.32 13.26
CA PRO A 131 0.35 39.16 14.40
C PRO A 131 1.52 38.58 15.20
#